data_AF-A0A0A9XR64-F1
#
_entry.id   AF-A0A0A9XR64-F1
#
_cell.length_a   1.000
_cell.length_b   1.000
_cell.length_c   1.000
_cell.angle_alpha   90.00
_cell.angle_beta   90.00
_cell.angle_gamma   90.00
#
_symmetry.space_group_name_H-M   'P 1'
#
loop_
_entity.id
_entity.type
_entity.pdbx_description
1 polymer ?
#
loop_
_entity_poly.entity_id
_entity_poly.type
_entity_poly.pdbx_seq_one_letter_code
_entity_poly.pdbx_strand_id
1 'polypeptide(L)'
;TLGWPPDAFEAASGDEDSMMVVTGGNTSTSPSSLKPPLPQLPDPGERRANALQALRLLCESPILQPHLPTLLMAKDGQGETPFMLAVACRAYHAGQVLFDTIISLVSKGPRLVRPPSPLPPPPPPSMSASTEERLKSVLSAWFAKPSNADSKNTTINDQTEIVDKEGLEAMVFPKGSNPDLSPLHIICCNDTCSFTWTGAEHINQDIFECRTCGLTGSLCCCTECARVCHRGHDCKLKKTSPTAYCDCWEKCKCRALVQGNQNARFSLLCSLIAHTDLVTKHNSRGESILLFLVQTVGRQMVEQRQYRAPRSRSASAASRKTTSADVASEPDMPEHDLEPPRFSRRAFERLLSDWPAVKGMRMTGTKEERDWKEPLYEEQAYLNAQNGSALLDKFTHCLLVKCGTEMVDSVVATLSRELQNTSVPGRIDEATLVARRFVRSVARIFVIFSVEMAPNANKRRGAGGVAAPLMRCKRVFQSLLKIAVEELVETADSLIAPVRLGVSRPTPPFTLSTLTIEGSEELFSVEPLAPPTAGTSNVSRRGQKTSRNDENQGSSSSSSRPRPLVSLMDIEEEMVESLVALANDGDGSEGEGEREVEREG
;
A
#
# COMPACT_ATOMS: atom_id res chain seq x y z
N THR A 1 -37.59 1.67 24.70
CA THR A 1 -36.62 0.96 23.84
C THR A 1 -36.99 1.25 22.40
N LEU A 2 -36.38 2.29 21.82
CA LEU A 2 -36.58 2.64 20.41
C LEU A 2 -35.74 1.65 19.59
N GLY A 3 -36.42 0.66 19.00
CA GLY A 3 -35.79 -0.31 18.11
C GLY A 3 -35.37 0.38 16.82
N TRP A 4 -34.07 0.34 16.54
CA TRP A 4 -33.54 0.67 15.23
C TRP A 4 -34.05 -0.37 14.21
N PRO A 5 -34.45 0.03 12.99
CA PRO A 5 -34.73 -0.93 11.94
C PRO A 5 -33.45 -1.74 11.62
N PRO A 6 -33.57 -2.99 11.17
CA PRO A 6 -32.41 -3.84 10.90
C PRO A 6 -31.49 -3.19 9.85
N ASP A 7 -30.19 -3.27 10.10
CA ASP A 7 -29.12 -2.63 9.32
C ASP A 7 -29.24 -2.90 7.81
N ALA A 8 -29.58 -1.85 7.07
CA ALA A 8 -29.16 -1.68 5.68
C ALA A 8 -27.93 -0.76 5.65
N PHE A 9 -26.89 -1.11 6.43
CA PHE A 9 -25.57 -0.51 6.26
C PHE A 9 -24.91 -1.16 5.03
N GLU A 10 -25.36 -0.79 3.82
CA GLU A 10 -24.49 -0.89 2.65
C GLU A 10 -23.32 0.05 2.89
N ALA A 11 -22.14 -0.51 3.11
CA ALA A 11 -20.91 0.25 3.19
C ALA A 11 -20.73 1.06 1.90
N ALA A 12 -20.93 2.38 2.01
CA ALA A 12 -20.73 3.38 0.97
C ALA A 12 -21.42 3.06 -0.39
N SER A 13 -22.75 3.20 -0.45
CA SER A 13 -23.44 3.50 -1.72
C SER A 13 -23.06 4.93 -2.14
N GLY A 14 -21.99 5.03 -2.92
CA GLY A 14 -21.68 6.19 -3.77
C GLY A 14 -22.27 6.06 -5.17
N ASP A 15 -22.91 4.93 -5.49
CA ASP A 15 -23.29 4.55 -6.85
C ASP A 15 -24.76 4.12 -6.88
N GLU A 16 -25.65 5.11 -6.94
CA GLU A 16 -26.96 4.93 -7.57
C GLU A 16 -26.95 5.74 -8.85
N ASP A 17 -26.20 5.22 -9.81
CA ASP A 17 -26.11 5.72 -11.18
C ASP A 17 -26.32 4.53 -12.12
N SER A 18 -27.60 4.22 -12.40
CA SER A 18 -28.10 3.51 -13.60
C SER A 18 -29.60 3.18 -13.47
N MET A 19 -30.46 4.19 -13.59
CA MET A 19 -31.90 3.99 -13.80
C MET A 19 -32.47 5.07 -14.74
N MET A 20 -32.29 4.84 -16.05
CA MET A 20 -33.24 5.11 -17.13
C MET A 20 -34.23 6.29 -16.96
N VAL A 21 -33.91 7.46 -17.51
CA VAL A 21 -34.95 8.40 -17.98
C VAL A 21 -35.43 7.90 -19.34
N VAL A 22 -36.57 7.21 -19.36
CA VAL A 22 -37.28 6.88 -20.61
C VAL A 22 -37.92 8.16 -21.15
N THR A 23 -37.26 8.81 -22.11
CA THR A 23 -37.95 9.72 -23.04
C THR A 23 -38.45 8.92 -24.23
N GLY A 24 -39.67 8.40 -24.14
CA GLY A 24 -40.42 7.82 -25.26
C GLY A 24 -41.21 8.90 -25.99
N GLY A 25 -41.06 8.97 -27.31
CA GLY A 25 -41.77 9.89 -28.20
C GLY A 25 -43.27 9.61 -28.37
N ASN A 26 -43.99 10.69 -28.71
CA ASN A 26 -45.40 10.85 -29.09
C ASN A 26 -46.24 9.61 -29.45
N THR A 27 -47.43 9.51 -28.84
CA THR A 27 -48.74 9.47 -29.55
C THR A 27 -49.95 9.63 -28.59
N SER A 28 -50.93 10.42 -29.02
CA SER A 28 -52.36 10.50 -28.64
C SER A 28 -52.82 10.89 -27.21
N THR A 29 -53.36 12.11 -27.14
CA THR A 29 -54.50 12.65 -26.35
C THR A 29 -55.22 11.75 -25.31
N SER A 30 -55.08 12.09 -24.03
CA SER A 30 -56.16 12.13 -23.00
C SER A 30 -55.64 12.78 -21.69
N PRO A 31 -56.44 13.56 -20.93
CA PRO A 31 -55.95 14.34 -19.80
C PRO A 31 -55.93 13.48 -18.52
N SER A 32 -54.75 13.28 -17.93
CA SER A 32 -54.59 12.61 -16.65
C SER A 32 -54.05 13.57 -15.57
N SER A 33 -54.75 13.54 -14.44
CA SER A 33 -54.45 14.11 -13.12
C SER A 33 -52.98 14.44 -12.84
N LEU A 34 -52.70 15.71 -12.51
CA LEU A 34 -51.42 16.23 -12.02
C LEU A 34 -50.95 15.48 -10.76
N LYS A 35 -49.99 14.57 -10.89
CA LYS A 35 -49.14 14.16 -9.75
C LYS A 35 -48.08 15.25 -9.52
N PRO A 36 -47.80 15.65 -8.27
CA PRO A 36 -46.72 16.59 -7.99
C PRO A 36 -45.38 15.98 -8.45
N PRO A 37 -44.45 16.78 -9.00
CA PRO A 37 -43.14 16.29 -9.42
C PRO A 37 -42.39 15.72 -8.23
N LEU A 38 -41.80 14.53 -8.40
CA LEU A 38 -40.93 13.90 -7.41
C LEU A 38 -39.73 14.83 -7.13
N PRO A 39 -39.25 14.94 -5.87
CA PRO A 39 -38.07 15.72 -5.56
C PRO A 39 -36.88 15.22 -6.38
N GLN A 40 -36.28 16.09 -7.19
CA GLN A 40 -35.03 15.76 -7.89
C GLN A 40 -33.90 15.66 -6.85
N LEU A 41 -33.47 14.41 -6.61
CA LEU A 41 -32.05 14.02 -6.55
C LEU A 41 -31.03 15.15 -6.77
N PRO A 42 -30.41 15.81 -5.75
CA PRO A 42 -29.25 16.66 -6.03
C PRO A 42 -28.14 15.83 -6.68
N ASP A 43 -27.33 16.46 -7.53
CA ASP A 43 -26.21 15.83 -8.23
C ASP A 43 -25.26 15.13 -7.23
N PRO A 44 -24.67 13.96 -7.53
CA PRO A 44 -23.77 13.25 -6.62
C PRO A 44 -22.60 14.11 -6.09
N GLY A 45 -22.06 15.02 -6.91
CA GLY A 45 -21.04 15.97 -6.49
C GLY A 45 -21.56 16.97 -5.46
N GLU A 46 -22.77 17.49 -5.66
CA GLU A 46 -23.44 18.38 -4.72
C GLU A 46 -23.81 17.65 -3.41
N ARG A 47 -24.30 16.42 -3.49
CA ARG A 47 -24.56 15.57 -2.32
C ARG A 47 -23.30 15.38 -1.48
N ARG A 48 -22.16 15.09 -2.13
CA ARG A 48 -20.86 14.96 -1.46
C ARG A 48 -20.43 16.26 -0.79
N ALA A 49 -20.59 17.39 -1.47
CA ALA A 49 -20.26 18.71 -0.92
C ALA A 49 -21.13 19.05 0.31
N ASN A 50 -22.44 18.80 0.23
CA ASN A 50 -23.37 19.00 1.33
C ASN A 50 -23.07 18.09 2.52
N ALA A 51 -22.74 16.82 2.28
CA ALA A 51 -22.34 15.88 3.33
C ALA A 51 -21.06 16.33 4.04
N LEU A 52 -20.05 16.80 3.29
CA LEU A 52 -18.82 17.33 3.87
C LEU A 52 -19.07 18.59 4.70
N GLN A 53 -19.97 19.47 4.24
CA GLN A 53 -20.34 20.67 4.98
C GLN A 53 -21.10 20.32 6.27
N ALA A 54 -22.03 19.35 6.21
CA ALA A 54 -22.72 18.85 7.39
C ALA A 54 -21.73 18.26 8.42
N LEU A 55 -20.73 17.50 7.97
CA LEU A 55 -19.69 16.96 8.85
C LEU A 55 -18.90 18.08 9.54
N ARG A 56 -18.51 19.14 8.83
CA ARG A 56 -17.83 20.29 9.43
C ARG A 56 -18.69 20.96 10.50
N LEU A 57 -19.97 21.20 10.21
CA LEU A 57 -20.90 21.80 11.17
C LEU A 57 -21.06 20.93 12.44
N LEU A 58 -21.03 19.60 12.31
CA LEU A 58 -21.06 18.70 13.46
C LEU A 58 -19.78 18.80 14.29
N CYS A 59 -18.61 18.82 13.65
CA CYS A 59 -17.31 18.96 14.32
C CYS A 59 -17.12 20.32 14.98
N GLU A 60 -17.70 21.38 14.42
CA GLU A 60 -17.57 22.76 14.94
C GLU A 60 -18.66 23.12 15.97
N SER A 61 -19.68 22.27 16.13
CA SER A 61 -20.83 22.52 17.00
C SER A 61 -20.43 22.64 18.47
N PRO A 62 -20.64 23.81 19.13
CA PRO A 62 -20.31 24.00 20.55
C PRO A 62 -21.05 23.05 21.49
N ILE A 63 -22.23 22.58 21.08
CA ILE A 63 -23.06 21.65 21.85
C ILE A 63 -22.48 20.23 21.77
N LEU A 64 -21.89 19.85 20.62
CA LEU A 64 -21.32 18.52 20.42
C LEU A 64 -19.87 18.41 20.89
N GLN A 65 -19.14 19.52 21.03
CA GLN A 65 -17.77 19.57 21.55
C GLN A 65 -17.48 18.62 22.73
N PRO A 66 -18.27 18.60 23.83
CA PRO A 66 -18.01 17.69 24.95
C PRO A 66 -18.20 16.20 24.62
N HIS A 67 -18.93 15.88 23.55
CA HIS A 67 -19.24 14.51 23.13
C HIS A 67 -18.35 14.02 21.98
N LEU A 68 -17.66 14.93 21.26
CA LEU A 68 -16.82 14.59 20.12
C LEU A 68 -15.76 13.52 20.43
N PRO A 69 -15.03 13.54 21.57
CA PRO A 69 -14.06 12.49 21.86
C PRO A 69 -14.71 11.10 21.90
N THR A 70 -15.86 10.96 22.56
CA THR A 70 -16.60 9.68 22.62
C THR A 70 -17.07 9.23 21.24
N LEU A 71 -17.56 10.17 20.41
CA LEU A 71 -18.02 9.86 19.05
C LEU A 71 -16.86 9.45 18.13
N LEU A 72 -15.71 10.11 18.24
CA LEU A 72 -14.53 9.85 17.41
C LEU A 72 -13.77 8.59 17.86
N MET A 73 -13.93 8.16 19.11
CA MET A 73 -13.40 6.89 19.63
C MET A 73 -14.34 5.70 19.36
N ALA A 74 -15.61 5.95 19.00
CA ALA A 74 -16.57 4.90 18.74
C ALA A 74 -16.11 4.03 17.57
N LYS A 75 -16.37 2.72 17.67
CA LYS A 75 -16.01 1.75 16.63
C LYS A 75 -17.26 1.17 16.00
N ASP A 76 -17.20 0.95 14.69
CA ASP A 76 -18.25 0.21 13.98
C ASP A 76 -18.14 -1.31 14.22
N GLY A 77 -18.98 -2.09 13.52
CA GLY A 77 -18.98 -3.55 13.59
C GLY A 77 -17.68 -4.20 13.08
N GLN A 78 -16.84 -3.47 12.34
CA GLN A 78 -15.52 -3.91 11.88
C GLN A 78 -14.39 -3.44 12.80
N GLY A 79 -14.70 -2.69 13.86
CA GLY A 79 -13.73 -2.17 14.81
C GLY A 79 -13.04 -0.88 14.35
N GLU A 80 -13.56 -0.20 13.33
CA GLU A 80 -12.99 1.01 12.73
C GLU A 80 -13.57 2.28 13.40
N THR A 81 -12.72 3.25 13.69
CA THR A 81 -13.18 4.59 14.12
C THR A 81 -13.73 5.37 12.92
N PRO A 82 -14.46 6.49 13.12
CA PRO A 82 -14.91 7.32 12.00
C PRO A 82 -13.76 7.76 11.07
N PHE A 83 -12.58 8.02 11.64
CA PHE A 83 -11.39 8.36 10.87
C PHE A 83 -10.88 7.20 10.03
N MET A 84 -10.73 6.01 10.63
CA MET A 84 -10.33 4.79 9.93
C MET A 84 -11.27 4.48 8.76
N LEU A 85 -12.58 4.54 9.01
CA LEU A 85 -13.62 4.28 8.02
C LEU A 85 -13.57 5.29 6.85
N ALA A 86 -13.38 6.58 7.14
CA ALA A 86 -13.24 7.60 6.10
C ALA A 86 -12.04 7.32 5.17
N VAL A 87 -10.93 6.85 5.74
CA VAL A 87 -9.74 6.45 4.98
C VAL A 87 -10.00 5.17 4.17
N ALA A 88 -10.63 4.16 4.75
CA ALA A 88 -10.97 2.90 4.07
C ALA A 88 -11.92 3.12 2.89
N CYS A 89 -12.87 4.06 3.02
CA CYS A 89 -13.81 4.43 1.97
C CYS A 89 -13.27 5.44 0.96
N ARG A 90 -11.97 5.78 1.01
CA ARG A 90 -11.33 6.76 0.12
C ARG A 90 -11.98 8.17 0.19
N ALA A 91 -12.67 8.47 1.30
CA ALA A 91 -13.33 9.74 1.58
C ALA A 91 -12.34 10.73 2.22
N TYR A 92 -11.24 11.00 1.53
CA TYR A 92 -10.07 11.70 2.12
C TYR A 92 -10.38 13.11 2.64
N HIS A 93 -11.30 13.85 2.03
CA HIS A 93 -11.71 15.16 2.55
C HIS A 93 -12.47 15.06 3.89
N ALA A 94 -13.33 14.04 4.04
CA ALA A 94 -13.95 13.78 5.33
C ALA A 94 -12.89 13.33 6.36
N GLY A 95 -11.94 12.50 5.93
CA GLY A 95 -10.77 12.13 6.73
C GLY A 95 -9.95 13.33 7.21
N GLN A 96 -9.72 14.33 6.35
CA GLN A 96 -9.05 15.58 6.73
C GLN A 96 -9.84 16.33 7.81
N VAL A 97 -11.14 16.56 7.59
CA VAL A 97 -11.99 17.26 8.59
C VAL A 97 -11.97 16.53 9.93
N LEU A 98 -12.08 15.20 9.93
CA LEU A 98 -12.01 14.38 11.15
C LEU A 98 -10.64 14.48 11.82
N PHE A 99 -9.56 14.38 11.05
CA PHE A 99 -8.20 14.46 11.59
C PHE A 99 -7.89 15.84 12.16
N ASP A 100 -8.29 16.92 11.48
CA ASP A 100 -8.12 18.29 11.96
C ASP A 100 -8.89 18.53 13.26
N THR A 101 -10.12 17.99 13.34
CA THR A 101 -10.92 18.01 14.57
C THR A 101 -10.22 17.25 15.69
N ILE A 102 -9.70 16.06 15.41
CA ILE A 102 -8.95 15.25 16.39
C ILE A 102 -7.74 16.03 16.90
N ILE A 103 -6.91 16.59 16.00
CA ILE A 103 -5.72 17.37 16.37
C ILE A 103 -6.11 18.58 17.23
N SER A 104 -7.19 19.28 16.88
CA SER A 104 -7.71 20.40 17.69
C SER A 104 -8.10 19.97 19.11
N LEU A 105 -8.74 18.81 19.27
CA LEU A 105 -9.16 18.28 20.57
C LEU A 105 -7.97 17.88 21.46
N VAL A 106 -6.89 17.34 20.88
CA VAL A 106 -5.74 16.80 21.64
C VAL A 106 -4.58 17.79 21.83
N SER A 107 -4.66 18.96 21.21
CA SER A 107 -3.60 19.99 21.26
C SER A 107 -3.93 21.12 22.26
N LYS A 108 -2.90 21.82 22.76
CA LYS A 108 -3.08 23.03 23.59
C LYS A 108 -3.40 24.25 22.72
N GLY A 109 -4.67 24.66 22.70
CA GLY A 109 -5.16 25.94 22.14
C GLY A 109 -6.43 26.39 22.89
N PRO A 110 -6.79 27.70 22.92
CA PRO A 110 -7.74 28.22 23.88
C PRO A 110 -9.08 27.51 23.72
N ARG A 111 -9.55 26.87 24.79
CA ARG A 111 -10.96 26.54 24.92
C ARG A 111 -11.72 27.87 24.86
N LEU A 112 -12.17 28.28 23.67
CA LEU A 112 -13.18 29.31 23.51
C LEU A 112 -14.51 28.72 23.99
N VAL A 113 -14.60 28.48 25.29
CA VAL A 113 -15.88 28.35 25.97
C VAL A 113 -15.91 29.50 26.97
N ARG A 114 -16.06 30.71 26.44
CA ARG A 114 -16.96 31.63 27.13
C ARG A 114 -18.34 31.28 26.59
N PRO A 115 -19.32 30.92 27.45
CA PRO A 115 -20.69 30.79 26.97
C PRO A 115 -21.05 32.10 26.25
N PRO A 116 -21.78 32.05 25.11
CA PRO A 116 -22.21 33.28 24.47
C PRO A 116 -22.96 34.09 25.52
N SER A 117 -22.44 35.28 25.85
CA SER A 117 -23.22 36.28 26.56
C SER A 117 -24.54 36.45 25.80
N PRO A 118 -25.69 36.49 26.49
CA PRO A 118 -26.98 36.59 25.82
C PRO A 118 -26.94 37.78 24.86
N LEU A 119 -27.32 37.52 23.61
CA LEU A 119 -27.39 38.55 22.56
C LEU A 119 -28.20 39.74 23.10
N PRO A 120 -27.72 40.99 22.94
CA PRO A 120 -28.54 42.14 23.28
C PRO A 120 -29.83 42.10 22.45
N PRO A 121 -30.99 42.46 23.03
CA PRO A 121 -32.26 42.43 22.31
C PRO A 121 -32.18 43.33 21.07
N PRO A 122 -32.80 42.94 19.95
CA PRO A 122 -32.78 43.74 18.73
C PRO A 122 -33.39 45.12 19.00
N PRO A 123 -32.87 46.19 18.36
CA PRO A 123 -33.44 47.52 18.52
C PRO A 123 -34.90 47.54 18.06
N PRO A 124 -35.78 48.30 18.73
CA PRO A 124 -37.19 48.36 18.37
C PRO A 124 -37.34 48.86 16.92
N PRO A 125 -38.28 48.29 16.14
CA PRO A 125 -38.43 48.64 14.74
C PRO A 125 -38.89 50.09 14.59
N SER A 126 -38.27 50.82 13.65
CA SER A 126 -38.76 52.14 13.25
C SER A 126 -40.18 52.02 12.69
N MET A 127 -41.06 52.93 13.11
CA MET A 127 -42.50 52.92 12.80
C MET A 127 -42.82 53.37 11.37
N SER A 128 -41.88 53.28 10.42
CA SER A 128 -42.06 53.79 9.06
C SER A 128 -41.66 52.83 7.92
N ALA A 129 -41.33 51.56 8.21
CA ALA A 129 -40.99 50.58 7.17
C ALA A 129 -42.16 49.66 6.83
N SER A 130 -42.38 49.45 5.53
CA SER A 130 -43.46 48.61 4.98
C SER A 130 -43.25 47.13 5.29
N THR A 131 -44.33 46.33 5.31
CA THR A 131 -44.30 44.88 5.61
C THR A 131 -43.37 44.09 4.69
N GLU A 132 -43.17 44.56 3.45
CA GLU A 132 -42.28 43.94 2.47
C GLU A 132 -40.80 44.19 2.78
N GLU A 133 -40.44 45.37 3.30
CA GLU A 133 -39.07 45.70 3.72
C GLU A 133 -38.66 44.92 4.99
N ARG A 134 -39.61 44.67 5.90
CA ARG A 134 -39.38 43.85 7.09
C ARG A 134 -39.08 42.40 6.74
N LEU A 135 -39.79 41.81 5.77
CA LEU A 135 -39.54 40.45 5.30
C LEU A 135 -38.21 40.35 4.55
N LYS A 136 -37.86 41.34 3.72
CA LYS A 136 -36.56 41.38 3.02
C LYS A 136 -35.38 41.51 3.99
N SER A 137 -35.52 42.26 5.09
CA SER A 137 -34.46 42.40 6.11
C SER A 137 -34.26 41.15 6.97
N VAL A 138 -35.32 40.40 7.27
CA VAL A 138 -35.21 39.16 8.05
C VAL A 138 -34.66 38.02 7.18
N LEU A 139 -35.11 37.94 5.92
CA LEU A 139 -34.61 36.95 4.96
C LEU A 139 -33.16 37.25 4.55
N SER A 140 -32.75 38.51 4.39
CA SER A 140 -31.35 38.84 4.09
C SER A 140 -30.41 38.53 5.25
N ALA A 141 -30.87 38.59 6.50
CA ALA A 141 -30.08 38.18 7.67
C ALA A 141 -29.94 36.65 7.81
N TRP A 142 -30.94 35.88 7.35
CA TRP A 142 -30.90 34.42 7.34
C TRP A 142 -30.18 33.81 6.12
N PHE A 143 -30.15 34.55 5.00
CA PHE A 143 -29.52 34.12 3.73
C PHE A 143 -28.27 34.93 3.36
N ALA A 144 -27.75 35.77 4.24
CA ALA A 144 -26.45 36.43 4.04
C ALA A 144 -25.36 35.35 3.91
N LYS A 145 -24.82 35.19 2.70
CA LYS A 145 -23.63 34.37 2.47
C LYS A 145 -22.52 34.85 3.41
N PRO A 146 -21.81 33.95 4.12
CA PRO A 146 -20.62 34.36 4.86
C PRO A 146 -19.65 35.02 3.87
N SER A 147 -19.17 36.21 4.23
CA SER A 147 -18.13 36.91 3.49
C SER A 147 -16.93 35.99 3.30
N ASN A 148 -16.44 35.91 2.07
CA ASN A 148 -15.35 35.05 1.61
C ASN A 148 -13.97 35.51 2.12
N ALA A 149 -13.84 35.76 3.43
CA ALA A 149 -12.64 36.32 4.07
C ALA A 149 -12.02 35.41 5.14
N ASP A 150 -12.67 34.32 5.55
CA ASP A 150 -12.12 33.37 6.54
C ASP A 150 -12.06 31.91 6.05
N SER A 151 -12.01 31.69 4.73
CA SER A 151 -11.53 30.42 4.17
C SER A 151 -10.01 30.35 4.20
N LYS A 152 -9.41 30.54 5.38
CA LYS A 152 -8.06 30.02 5.60
C LYS A 152 -8.22 28.52 5.79
N ASN A 153 -7.92 27.79 4.73
CA ASN A 153 -7.51 26.39 4.82
C ASN A 153 -6.62 26.28 6.05
N THR A 154 -7.12 25.68 7.13
CA THR A 154 -6.38 25.62 8.40
C THR A 154 -5.34 24.54 8.22
N THR A 155 -4.32 24.86 7.44
CA THR A 155 -3.13 24.02 7.31
C THR A 155 -2.56 23.92 8.72
N ILE A 156 -2.70 22.74 9.34
CA ILE A 156 -2.11 22.47 10.64
C ILE A 156 -0.63 22.82 10.55
N ASN A 157 -0.19 23.73 11.41
CA ASN A 157 1.18 24.18 11.43
C ASN A 157 2.04 23.05 12.02
N ASP A 158 3.21 22.77 11.44
CA ASP A 158 4.16 21.71 11.84
C ASP A 158 4.64 21.81 13.32
N GLN A 159 4.25 22.89 14.02
CA GLN A 159 4.61 23.19 15.42
C GLN A 159 3.48 22.92 16.42
N THR A 160 2.39 22.26 16.03
CA THR A 160 1.26 21.98 16.93
C THR A 160 1.66 20.93 17.97
N GLU A 161 1.79 21.36 19.24
CA GLU A 161 2.15 20.45 20.35
C GLU A 161 0.93 19.62 20.78
N ILE A 162 0.98 18.32 20.48
CA ILE A 162 -0.02 17.33 20.89
C ILE A 162 0.20 16.97 22.35
N VAL A 163 -0.80 17.24 23.18
CA VAL A 163 -0.74 17.04 24.63
C VAL A 163 -1.40 15.73 25.04
N ASP A 164 -2.52 15.38 24.42
CA ASP A 164 -3.22 14.13 24.67
C ASP A 164 -2.90 13.07 23.60
N LYS A 165 -1.73 12.43 23.76
CA LYS A 165 -1.29 11.34 22.85
C LYS A 165 -2.18 10.11 22.94
N GLU A 166 -2.73 9.82 24.12
CA GLU A 166 -3.60 8.65 24.31
C GLU A 166 -4.96 8.86 23.64
N GLY A 167 -5.53 10.07 23.77
CA GLY A 167 -6.74 10.45 23.05
C GLY A 167 -6.55 10.45 21.54
N LEU A 168 -5.40 10.93 21.05
CA LEU A 168 -5.06 10.85 19.62
C LEU A 168 -5.05 9.41 19.14
N GLU A 169 -4.33 8.52 19.84
CA GLU A 169 -4.28 7.10 19.48
C GLU A 169 -5.68 6.47 19.52
N ALA A 170 -6.49 6.79 20.52
CA ALA A 170 -7.84 6.27 20.68
C ALA A 170 -8.85 6.74 19.63
N MET A 171 -8.61 7.87 18.93
CA MET A 171 -9.48 8.35 17.85
C MET A 171 -8.95 7.98 16.45
N VAL A 172 -7.62 7.94 16.27
CA VAL A 172 -6.99 7.71 14.95
C VAL A 172 -6.76 6.22 14.69
N PHE A 173 -6.14 5.51 15.63
CA PHE A 173 -5.82 4.10 15.47
C PHE A 173 -5.69 3.42 16.86
N PRO A 174 -6.82 2.98 17.44
CA PRO A 174 -6.86 2.55 18.83
C PRO A 174 -5.99 1.33 19.13
N LYS A 175 -5.48 1.24 20.37
CA LYS A 175 -4.78 0.04 20.83
C LYS A 175 -5.65 -1.21 20.67
N GLY A 176 -5.05 -2.30 20.18
CA GLY A 176 -5.73 -3.55 19.89
C GLY A 176 -6.49 -3.59 18.55
N SER A 177 -6.52 -2.49 17.78
CA SER A 177 -7.00 -2.53 16.39
C SER A 177 -6.10 -3.44 15.54
N ASN A 178 -6.69 -4.08 14.52
CA ASN A 178 -5.93 -4.93 13.60
C ASN A 178 -4.80 -4.11 12.94
N PRO A 179 -3.53 -4.53 13.04
CA PRO A 179 -2.40 -3.83 12.42
C PRO A 179 -2.56 -3.57 10.92
N ASP A 180 -3.27 -4.44 10.19
CA ASP A 180 -3.51 -4.33 8.75
C ASP A 180 -4.55 -3.24 8.39
N LEU A 181 -5.22 -2.67 9.40
CA LEU A 181 -6.14 -1.54 9.28
C LEU A 181 -5.50 -0.21 9.68
N SER A 182 -4.17 -0.16 9.86
CA SER A 182 -3.44 1.09 10.09
C SER A 182 -3.82 2.13 9.02
N PRO A 183 -4.36 3.32 9.38
CA PRO A 183 -4.76 4.33 8.42
C PRO A 183 -3.64 4.73 7.46
N LEU A 184 -2.40 4.78 7.96
CA LEU A 184 -1.22 5.06 7.14
C LEU A 184 -1.02 4.00 6.06
N HIS A 185 -1.13 2.71 6.42
CA HIS A 185 -1.05 1.62 5.45
C HIS A 185 -2.20 1.65 4.46
N ILE A 186 -3.44 1.85 4.92
CA ILE A 186 -4.62 1.91 4.04
C ILE A 186 -4.50 3.06 3.03
N ILE A 187 -4.07 4.26 3.46
CA ILE A 187 -3.80 5.37 2.53
C ILE A 187 -2.80 4.97 1.47
N CYS A 188 -1.74 4.24 1.81
CA CYS A 188 -0.76 3.75 0.84
C CYS A 188 -1.29 2.60 -0.05
N CYS A 189 -2.21 1.77 0.46
CA CYS A 189 -2.76 0.62 -0.27
C CYS A 189 -3.89 0.99 -1.26
N ASN A 190 -4.53 2.15 -1.09
CA ASN A 190 -5.73 2.55 -1.84
C ASN A 190 -5.47 3.00 -3.30
N ASP A 191 -4.58 2.30 -4.01
CA ASP A 191 -4.40 2.50 -5.45
C ASP A 191 -5.57 1.89 -6.24
N THR A 192 -5.64 2.28 -7.51
CA THR A 192 -6.72 1.87 -8.40
C THR A 192 -6.49 0.47 -8.94
N CYS A 193 -7.58 -0.23 -9.23
CA CYS A 193 -7.55 -1.51 -9.93
C CYS A 193 -6.80 -1.37 -11.27
N SER A 194 -5.96 -2.36 -11.63
CA SER A 194 -5.25 -2.36 -12.92
C SER A 194 -6.17 -2.18 -14.14
N PHE A 195 -7.38 -2.73 -14.08
CA PHE A 195 -8.41 -2.54 -15.11
C PHE A 195 -8.68 -1.06 -15.43
N THR A 196 -8.52 -0.13 -14.48
CA THR A 196 -8.82 1.29 -14.73
C THR A 196 -7.87 1.95 -15.73
N TRP A 197 -6.73 1.33 -16.03
CA TRP A 197 -5.74 1.86 -16.98
C TRP A 197 -5.34 0.85 -18.05
N THR A 198 -5.56 -0.45 -17.85
CA THR A 198 -5.35 -1.47 -18.89
C THR A 198 -6.60 -1.77 -19.72
N GLY A 199 -7.80 -1.49 -19.17
CA GLY A 199 -9.03 -2.09 -19.68
C GLY A 199 -8.91 -3.61 -19.80
N ALA A 200 -9.39 -4.15 -20.91
CA ALA A 200 -9.30 -5.57 -21.26
C ALA A 200 -7.94 -5.99 -21.88
N GLU A 201 -6.93 -5.11 -21.91
CA GLU A 201 -5.59 -5.48 -22.36
C GLU A 201 -4.86 -6.31 -21.30
N HIS A 202 -4.30 -7.45 -21.70
CA HIS A 202 -3.56 -8.33 -20.80
C HIS A 202 -2.15 -7.78 -20.57
N ILE A 203 -1.76 -7.67 -19.30
CA ILE A 203 -0.39 -7.33 -18.89
C ILE A 203 0.16 -8.43 -17.99
N ASN A 204 1.49 -8.58 -17.94
CA ASN A 204 2.13 -9.44 -16.96
C ASN A 204 2.01 -8.78 -15.57
N GLN A 205 1.14 -9.33 -14.73
CA GLN A 205 0.84 -8.88 -13.37
C GLN A 205 0.46 -10.07 -12.47
N ASP A 206 0.66 -9.94 -11.17
CA ASP A 206 0.17 -10.94 -10.22
C ASP A 206 -1.37 -10.97 -10.24
N ILE A 207 -1.93 -12.16 -10.45
CA ILE A 207 -3.37 -12.38 -10.47
C ILE A 207 -3.81 -13.41 -9.44
N PHE A 208 -4.99 -13.18 -8.88
CA PHE A 208 -5.51 -13.96 -7.77
C PHE A 208 -6.86 -14.58 -8.12
N GLU A 209 -7.04 -15.86 -7.78
CA GLU A 209 -8.35 -16.47 -7.69
C GLU A 209 -8.97 -16.14 -6.34
N CYS A 210 -10.28 -15.85 -6.31
CA CYS A 210 -11.02 -15.62 -5.07
C CYS A 210 -12.20 -16.58 -5.01
N ARG A 211 -12.07 -17.64 -4.21
CA ARG A 211 -13.09 -18.69 -4.10
C ARG A 211 -14.35 -18.20 -3.40
N THR A 212 -14.20 -17.27 -2.47
CA THR A 212 -15.32 -16.64 -1.76
C THR A 212 -16.22 -15.85 -2.72
N CYS A 213 -15.65 -15.18 -3.72
CA CYS A 213 -16.40 -14.34 -4.67
C CYS A 213 -16.72 -15.03 -6.01
N GLY A 214 -16.20 -16.24 -6.23
CA GLY A 214 -16.35 -16.94 -7.51
C GLY A 214 -15.48 -16.39 -8.65
N LEU A 215 -14.40 -15.66 -8.34
CA LEU A 215 -13.36 -15.28 -9.31
C LEU A 215 -12.41 -16.46 -9.48
N THR A 216 -12.88 -17.51 -10.15
CA THR A 216 -12.18 -18.78 -10.36
C THR A 216 -12.19 -19.17 -11.83
N GLY A 217 -11.33 -20.11 -12.25
CA GLY A 217 -11.27 -20.54 -13.65
C GLY A 217 -10.57 -19.50 -14.52
N SER A 218 -11.27 -18.93 -15.51
CA SER A 218 -10.74 -17.83 -16.34
C SER A 218 -10.70 -16.49 -15.61
N LEU A 219 -11.60 -16.28 -14.64
CA LEU A 219 -11.71 -15.02 -13.91
C LEU A 219 -10.60 -14.86 -12.86
N CYS A 220 -10.19 -13.62 -12.63
CA CYS A 220 -9.19 -13.27 -11.62
C CYS A 220 -9.32 -11.82 -11.15
N CYS A 221 -8.59 -11.48 -10.09
CA CYS A 221 -8.42 -10.10 -9.65
C CYS A 221 -6.95 -9.74 -9.51
N CYS A 222 -6.63 -8.46 -9.71
CA CYS A 222 -5.28 -7.93 -9.53
C CYS A 222 -4.93 -7.74 -8.05
N THR A 223 -3.66 -7.41 -7.78
CA THR A 223 -3.15 -7.19 -6.42
C THR A 223 -3.93 -6.14 -5.64
N GLU A 224 -4.29 -5.01 -6.25
CA GLU A 224 -5.05 -3.94 -5.61
C GLU A 224 -6.45 -4.42 -5.19
N CYS A 225 -7.14 -5.17 -6.05
CA CYS A 225 -8.45 -5.76 -5.74
C CYS A 225 -8.35 -6.84 -4.66
N ALA A 226 -7.32 -7.68 -4.67
CA ALA A 226 -7.10 -8.67 -3.61
C ALA A 226 -6.96 -8.01 -2.23
N ARG A 227 -6.27 -6.87 -2.14
CA ARG A 227 -6.04 -6.13 -0.88
C ARG A 227 -7.23 -5.28 -0.42
N VAL A 228 -8.04 -4.81 -1.36
CA VAL A 228 -9.15 -3.88 -1.09
C VAL A 228 -10.48 -4.60 -1.14
N CYS A 229 -10.85 -5.18 -2.27
CA CYS A 229 -12.17 -5.79 -2.50
C CYS A 229 -12.27 -7.18 -1.83
N HIS A 230 -11.21 -7.97 -1.86
CA HIS A 230 -11.20 -9.35 -1.37
C HIS A 230 -10.43 -9.52 -0.05
N ARG A 231 -10.33 -8.43 0.73
CA ARG A 231 -9.69 -8.46 2.04
C ARG A 231 -10.40 -9.46 2.95
N GLY A 232 -9.66 -10.44 3.46
CA GLY A 232 -10.20 -11.47 4.36
C GLY A 232 -10.94 -12.60 3.66
N HIS A 233 -10.95 -12.65 2.33
CA HIS A 233 -11.52 -13.75 1.55
C HIS A 233 -10.49 -14.87 1.31
N ASP A 234 -10.95 -16.03 0.85
CA ASP A 234 -10.07 -17.11 0.35
C ASP A 234 -9.55 -16.74 -1.03
N CYS A 235 -8.53 -15.88 -1.03
CA CYS A 235 -7.89 -15.31 -2.21
C CYS A 235 -6.45 -15.84 -2.33
N LYS A 236 -6.11 -16.44 -3.47
CA LYS A 236 -4.82 -17.12 -3.70
C LYS A 236 -4.24 -16.72 -5.04
N LEU A 237 -2.91 -16.57 -5.09
CA LEU A 237 -2.19 -16.29 -6.33
C LEU A 237 -2.35 -17.45 -7.32
N LYS A 238 -2.66 -17.16 -8.58
CA LYS A 238 -2.73 -18.16 -9.65
C LYS A 238 -1.34 -18.37 -10.25
N LYS A 239 -0.95 -19.63 -10.45
CA LYS A 239 0.37 -20.01 -11.00
C LYS A 239 0.41 -20.11 -12.53
N THR A 240 -0.74 -20.06 -13.20
CA THR A 240 -0.87 -20.27 -14.64
C THR A 240 -1.09 -18.96 -15.37
N SER A 241 -0.33 -18.73 -16.45
CA SER A 241 -0.40 -17.58 -17.37
C SER A 241 -0.36 -16.21 -16.65
N PRO A 242 0.82 -15.59 -16.48
CA PRO A 242 0.96 -14.37 -15.69
C PRO A 242 0.38 -13.12 -16.39
N THR A 243 -0.06 -13.26 -17.64
CA THR A 243 -0.70 -12.17 -18.39
C THR A 243 -2.22 -12.24 -18.27
N ALA A 244 -2.84 -11.21 -17.69
CA ALA A 244 -4.28 -11.10 -17.55
C ALA A 244 -4.69 -9.63 -17.29
N TYR A 245 -5.98 -9.32 -17.43
CA TYR A 245 -6.59 -8.12 -16.85
C TYR A 245 -7.43 -8.50 -15.62
N CYS A 246 -7.95 -7.52 -14.89
CA CYS A 246 -8.70 -7.76 -13.66
C CYS A 246 -10.21 -7.83 -13.92
N ASP A 247 -10.85 -8.92 -13.50
CA ASP A 247 -12.30 -9.19 -13.67
C ASP A 247 -13.10 -8.88 -12.40
N CYS A 248 -12.50 -8.21 -11.40
CA CYS A 248 -13.15 -7.97 -10.10
C CYS A 248 -14.50 -7.28 -10.26
N TRP A 249 -14.64 -6.38 -11.23
CA TRP A 249 -15.86 -5.62 -11.48
C TRP A 249 -17.01 -6.49 -12.02
N GLU A 250 -16.71 -7.61 -12.70
CA GLU A 250 -17.74 -8.49 -13.25
C GLU A 250 -18.50 -9.29 -12.17
N LYS A 251 -17.86 -9.51 -11.02
CA LYS A 251 -18.43 -10.29 -9.90
C LYS A 251 -18.72 -9.48 -8.66
N CYS A 252 -18.08 -8.33 -8.51
CA CYS A 252 -18.11 -7.55 -7.27
C CYS A 252 -18.23 -6.04 -7.55
N LYS A 253 -18.84 -5.30 -6.63
CA LYS A 253 -18.76 -3.83 -6.59
C LYS A 253 -17.30 -3.42 -6.29
N CYS A 254 -16.51 -3.22 -7.34
CA CYS A 254 -15.07 -3.04 -7.21
C CYS A 254 -14.72 -1.67 -6.60
N ARG A 255 -14.50 -1.66 -5.28
CA ARG A 255 -14.04 -0.47 -4.52
C ARG A 255 -12.74 0.12 -5.07
N ALA A 256 -11.93 -0.70 -5.74
CA ALA A 256 -10.67 -0.28 -6.31
C ALA A 256 -10.80 0.57 -7.58
N LEU A 257 -11.97 0.67 -8.21
CA LEU A 257 -12.21 1.56 -9.35
C LEU A 257 -12.16 3.05 -8.96
N VAL A 258 -12.57 3.38 -7.73
CA VAL A 258 -12.72 4.78 -7.29
C VAL A 258 -11.41 5.33 -6.73
N GLN A 259 -10.67 6.18 -7.45
CA GLN A 259 -9.38 6.69 -6.95
C GLN A 259 -9.48 7.61 -5.71
N GLY A 260 -10.58 8.35 -5.55
CA GLY A 260 -10.71 9.43 -4.56
C GLY A 260 -9.86 10.67 -4.87
N ASN A 261 -9.95 11.74 -4.06
CA ASN A 261 -9.17 12.96 -4.27
C ASN A 261 -7.70 12.75 -3.88
N GLN A 262 -6.79 12.73 -4.87
CA GLN A 262 -5.37 12.44 -4.65
C GLN A 262 -4.64 13.52 -3.83
N ASN A 263 -5.04 14.79 -3.94
CA ASN A 263 -4.43 15.87 -3.16
C ASN A 263 -4.80 15.76 -1.68
N ALA A 264 -6.07 15.50 -1.39
CA ALA A 264 -6.54 15.24 -0.03
C ALA A 264 -5.89 13.98 0.55
N ARG A 265 -5.78 12.90 -0.24
CA ARG A 265 -5.08 11.67 0.14
C ARG A 265 -3.63 11.94 0.56
N PHE A 266 -2.91 12.72 -0.23
CA PHE A 266 -1.50 13.04 0.04
C PHE A 266 -1.32 14.00 1.22
N SER A 267 -2.22 14.99 1.37
CA SER A 267 -2.23 15.88 2.52
C SER A 267 -2.50 15.11 3.82
N LEU A 268 -3.42 14.14 3.79
CA LEU A 268 -3.71 13.29 4.94
C LEU A 268 -2.53 12.36 5.28
N LEU A 269 -1.86 11.80 4.26
CA LEU A 269 -0.60 11.06 4.44
C LEU A 269 0.44 11.91 5.19
N CYS A 270 0.68 13.14 4.74
CA CYS A 270 1.65 14.04 5.37
C CYS A 270 1.28 14.34 6.82
N SER A 271 -0.02 14.56 7.10
CA SER A 271 -0.52 14.86 8.44
C SER A 271 -0.35 13.66 9.39
N LEU A 272 -0.62 12.43 8.92
CA LEU A 272 -0.35 11.22 9.70
C LEU A 272 1.14 11.03 9.99
N ILE A 273 2.01 11.28 9.02
CA ILE A 273 3.47 11.20 9.22
C ILE A 273 3.95 12.21 10.26
N ALA A 274 3.43 13.45 10.21
CA ALA A 274 3.86 14.52 11.10
C ALA A 274 3.36 14.35 12.54
N HIS A 275 2.13 13.84 12.72
CA HIS A 275 1.44 13.92 14.01
C HIS A 275 1.23 12.57 14.71
N THR A 276 1.59 11.44 14.09
CA THR A 276 1.39 10.10 14.68
C THR A 276 2.67 9.27 14.67
N ASP A 277 2.66 8.16 15.41
CA ASP A 277 3.75 7.18 15.44
C ASP A 277 3.56 6.02 14.45
N LEU A 278 2.54 6.10 13.59
CA LEU A 278 2.13 5.00 12.70
C LEU A 278 3.25 4.54 11.75
N VAL A 279 4.17 5.42 11.39
CA VAL A 279 5.34 5.10 10.54
C VAL A 279 6.29 4.07 11.16
N THR A 280 6.23 3.91 12.48
CA THR A 280 7.06 2.96 13.25
C THR A 280 6.34 1.65 13.55
N LYS A 281 5.03 1.57 13.30
CA LYS A 281 4.21 0.38 13.55
C LYS A 281 4.31 -0.59 12.37
N HIS A 282 4.27 -1.88 12.69
CA HIS A 282 4.34 -2.95 11.71
C HIS A 282 2.95 -3.54 11.46
N ASN A 283 2.74 -4.13 10.28
CA ASN A 283 1.53 -4.86 9.95
C ASN A 283 1.51 -6.25 10.61
N SER A 284 0.49 -7.08 10.35
CA SER A 284 0.37 -8.42 10.95
C SER A 284 1.50 -9.38 10.57
N ARG A 285 2.22 -9.09 9.48
CA ARG A 285 3.39 -9.84 8.98
C ARG A 285 4.72 -9.29 9.51
N GLY A 286 4.69 -8.30 10.39
CA GLY A 286 5.91 -7.66 10.89
C GLY A 286 6.61 -6.76 9.85
N GLU A 287 5.95 -6.41 8.75
CA GLU A 287 6.50 -5.54 7.72
C GLU A 287 6.25 -4.07 8.08
N SER A 288 7.24 -3.21 7.81
CA SER A 288 7.08 -1.77 7.92
C SER A 288 6.40 -1.19 6.68
N ILE A 289 5.88 0.04 6.81
CA ILE A 289 5.28 0.77 5.68
C ILE A 289 6.27 0.96 4.51
N LEU A 290 7.56 1.14 4.79
CA LEU A 290 8.59 1.29 3.76
C LEU A 290 8.87 -0.02 3.03
N LEU A 291 8.80 -1.18 3.70
CA LEU A 291 8.92 -2.48 3.05
C LEU A 291 7.74 -2.72 2.11
N PHE A 292 6.52 -2.44 2.59
CA PHE A 292 5.32 -2.53 1.76
C PHE A 292 5.42 -1.62 0.51
N LEU A 293 5.85 -0.37 0.69
CA LEU A 293 5.94 0.61 -0.38
C LEU A 293 7.03 0.28 -1.40
N VAL A 294 8.23 -0.14 -0.99
CA VAL A 294 9.29 -0.47 -1.94
C VAL A 294 8.91 -1.65 -2.84
N GLN A 295 8.20 -2.65 -2.28
CA GLN A 295 7.68 -3.78 -3.05
C GLN A 295 6.56 -3.35 -3.99
N THR A 296 5.64 -2.52 -3.51
CA THR A 296 4.51 -2.03 -4.31
C THR A 296 5.00 -1.16 -5.47
N VAL A 297 5.90 -0.21 -5.21
CA VAL A 297 6.52 0.65 -6.23
C VAL A 297 7.35 -0.19 -7.22
N GLY A 298 8.15 -1.14 -6.73
CA GLY A 298 8.92 -2.04 -7.57
C GLY A 298 8.05 -2.85 -8.52
N ARG A 299 6.95 -3.44 -8.02
CA ARG A 299 5.96 -4.16 -8.83
C ARG A 299 5.30 -3.24 -9.86
N GLN A 300 4.73 -2.13 -9.40
CA GLN A 300 4.03 -1.17 -10.27
C GLN A 300 4.93 -0.64 -11.39
N MET A 301 6.22 -0.40 -11.13
CA MET A 301 7.16 0.02 -12.17
C MET A 301 7.34 -1.01 -13.29
N VAL A 302 7.25 -2.30 -12.99
CA VAL A 302 7.34 -3.38 -13.99
C VAL A 302 6.03 -3.49 -14.78
N GLU A 303 4.89 -3.49 -14.08
CA GLU A 303 3.56 -3.53 -14.69
C GLU A 303 3.33 -2.33 -15.64
N GLN A 304 3.60 -1.12 -15.16
CA GLN A 304 3.33 0.13 -15.89
C GLN A 304 4.25 0.36 -17.10
N ARG A 305 5.43 -0.29 -17.16
CA ARG A 305 6.32 -0.21 -18.33
C ARG A 305 5.81 -1.01 -19.52
N GLN A 306 5.00 -2.03 -19.26
CA GLN A 306 4.39 -2.84 -20.31
C GLN A 306 3.23 -2.09 -20.98
N TYR A 307 2.59 -1.19 -20.23
CA TYR A 307 1.53 -0.34 -20.74
C TYR A 307 2.05 0.65 -21.77
N ARG A 308 1.46 0.61 -22.96
CA ARG A 308 1.60 1.67 -23.95
C ARG A 308 0.25 2.34 -24.08
N ALA A 309 0.13 3.55 -23.53
CA ALA A 309 -1.08 4.34 -23.70
C ALA A 309 -1.48 4.34 -25.17
N PRO A 310 -2.73 3.98 -25.51
CA PRO A 310 -3.18 4.00 -26.88
C PRO A 310 -2.98 5.43 -27.39
N ARG A 311 -2.14 5.60 -28.42
CA ARG A 311 -2.01 6.90 -29.08
C ARG A 311 -3.41 7.32 -29.46
N SER A 312 -3.87 8.47 -28.96
CA SER A 312 -5.08 9.15 -29.41
C SER A 312 -5.05 9.19 -30.94
N ARG A 313 -5.67 8.20 -31.58
CA ARG A 313 -5.96 8.28 -33.01
C ARG A 313 -6.97 9.41 -33.09
N SER A 314 -6.52 10.51 -33.68
CA SER A 314 -7.30 11.70 -33.99
C SER A 314 -8.76 11.34 -34.28
N ALA A 315 -9.68 12.14 -33.74
CA ALA A 315 -11.13 12.05 -33.85
C ALA A 315 -11.65 12.09 -35.32
N SER A 316 -11.24 11.13 -36.14
CA SER A 316 -11.50 11.05 -37.57
C SER A 316 -11.79 9.62 -38.04
N ALA A 317 -11.68 8.62 -37.15
CA ALA A 317 -12.07 7.23 -37.44
C ALA A 317 -13.48 6.88 -36.95
N ALA A 318 -14.23 7.82 -36.35
CA ALA A 318 -15.62 7.66 -35.95
C ALA A 318 -16.63 7.86 -37.10
N SER A 319 -16.19 7.73 -38.36
CA SER A 319 -17.07 7.82 -39.53
C SER A 319 -16.77 6.71 -40.54
N ARG A 320 -16.98 5.46 -40.12
CA ARG A 320 -17.39 4.39 -41.05
C ARG A 320 -18.50 3.59 -40.39
N LYS A 321 -19.71 4.02 -40.70
CA LYS A 321 -20.94 3.30 -40.40
C LYS A 321 -20.97 2.03 -41.26
N THR A 322 -20.52 0.90 -40.73
CA THR A 322 -20.86 -0.42 -41.26
C THR A 322 -22.06 -0.93 -40.47
N THR A 323 -23.18 -1.06 -41.14
CA THR A 323 -24.43 -1.62 -40.63
C THR A 323 -24.28 -3.12 -40.43
N SER A 324 -23.98 -3.55 -39.21
CA SER A 324 -24.24 -4.90 -38.72
C SER A 324 -24.95 -4.76 -37.39
N ALA A 325 -26.27 -4.89 -37.45
CA ALA A 325 -27.16 -4.97 -36.31
C ALA A 325 -26.98 -6.36 -35.68
N ASP A 326 -26.10 -6.46 -34.68
CA ASP A 326 -26.07 -7.53 -33.67
C ASP A 326 -25.01 -7.20 -32.58
N VAL A 327 -25.11 -6.01 -31.97
CA VAL A 327 -24.46 -5.72 -30.68
C VAL A 327 -25.50 -5.07 -29.79
N ALA A 328 -26.35 -5.92 -29.21
CA ALA A 328 -27.12 -5.56 -28.04
C ALA A 328 -26.20 -5.66 -26.82
N SER A 329 -26.21 -4.60 -26.00
CA SER A 329 -25.70 -4.49 -24.62
C SER A 329 -24.22 -4.78 -24.34
N GLU A 330 -23.40 -3.73 -24.25
CA GLU A 330 -22.35 -3.66 -23.21
C GLU A 330 -22.41 -2.28 -22.52
N PRO A 331 -23.40 -2.01 -21.64
CA PRO A 331 -23.52 -0.75 -20.91
C PRO A 331 -22.93 -0.80 -19.49
N ASP A 332 -22.27 -1.89 -19.07
CA ASP A 332 -21.87 -2.12 -17.66
C ASP A 332 -20.35 -2.18 -17.42
N MET A 333 -19.53 -1.99 -18.47
CA MET A 333 -18.07 -2.00 -18.33
C MET A 333 -17.55 -0.68 -17.74
N PRO A 334 -16.76 -0.71 -16.65
CA PRO A 334 -16.22 0.50 -16.04
C PRO A 334 -15.27 1.31 -16.94
N GLU A 335 -15.17 2.61 -16.65
CA GLU A 335 -14.18 3.50 -17.26
C GLU A 335 -12.76 3.01 -16.99
N HIS A 336 -11.95 2.95 -18.06
CA HIS A 336 -10.63 2.31 -18.05
C HIS A 336 -9.53 3.09 -18.79
N ASP A 337 -9.78 4.37 -19.11
CA ASP A 337 -8.83 5.28 -19.74
C ASP A 337 -8.04 6.14 -18.72
N LEU A 338 -7.95 5.69 -17.46
CA LEU A 338 -7.20 6.41 -16.43
C LEU A 338 -5.69 6.23 -16.62
N GLU A 339 -4.91 7.18 -16.12
CA GLU A 339 -3.47 7.00 -16.00
C GLU A 339 -3.14 5.97 -14.90
N PRO A 340 -2.06 5.19 -15.06
CA PRO A 340 -1.61 4.29 -14.00
C PRO A 340 -1.32 5.01 -12.67
N PRO A 341 -1.58 4.37 -11.51
CA PRO A 341 -1.46 5.01 -10.21
C PRO A 341 0.00 5.37 -9.89
N ARG A 342 0.21 6.60 -9.39
CA ARG A 342 1.53 7.12 -8.98
C ARG A 342 1.64 7.44 -7.50
N PHE A 343 0.57 7.21 -6.73
CA PHE A 343 0.50 7.61 -5.33
C PHE A 343 1.52 6.86 -4.47
N SER A 344 1.61 5.53 -4.62
CA SER A 344 2.57 4.71 -3.88
C SER A 344 4.02 5.20 -4.04
N ARG A 345 4.41 5.60 -5.26
CA ARG A 345 5.73 6.20 -5.51
C ARG A 345 5.93 7.49 -4.73
N ARG A 346 4.97 8.42 -4.82
CA ARG A 346 5.03 9.71 -4.13
C ARG A 346 5.04 9.56 -2.61
N ALA A 347 4.26 8.60 -2.08
CA ALA A 347 4.24 8.26 -0.67
C ALA A 347 5.58 7.68 -0.19
N PHE A 348 6.18 6.81 -1.00
CA PHE A 348 7.49 6.25 -0.74
C PHE A 348 8.57 7.33 -0.65
N GLU A 349 8.65 8.24 -1.63
CA GLU A 349 9.58 9.38 -1.62
C GLU A 349 9.45 10.24 -0.35
N ARG A 350 8.21 10.54 0.07
CA ARG A 350 7.94 11.30 1.29
C ARG A 350 8.40 10.57 2.56
N LEU A 351 8.21 9.26 2.64
CA LEU A 351 8.62 8.44 3.79
C LEU A 351 10.13 8.14 3.81
N LEU A 352 10.79 8.05 2.66
CA LEU A 352 12.26 7.94 2.58
C LEU A 352 12.96 9.20 3.10
N SER A 353 12.26 10.34 3.07
CA SER A 353 12.73 11.60 3.64
C SER A 353 12.48 11.72 5.16
N ASP A 354 11.69 10.81 5.73
CA ASP A 354 11.25 10.82 7.13
C ASP A 354 12.16 9.96 8.02
N TRP A 355 12.77 10.55 9.05
CA TRP A 355 13.71 9.83 9.90
C TRP A 355 13.06 8.66 10.67
N PRO A 356 11.94 8.86 11.41
CA PRO A 356 11.27 7.76 12.10
C PRO A 356 10.94 6.58 11.18
N ALA A 357 10.43 6.83 9.97
CA ALA A 357 10.16 5.77 9.00
C ALA A 357 11.44 5.02 8.57
N VAL A 358 12.49 5.76 8.18
CA VAL A 358 13.78 5.19 7.75
C VAL A 358 14.44 4.37 8.86
N LYS A 359 14.46 4.91 10.09
CA LYS A 359 14.94 4.19 11.28
C LYS A 359 14.11 2.93 11.52
N GLY A 360 12.78 3.03 11.53
CA GLY A 360 11.88 1.91 11.78
C GLY A 360 12.13 0.75 10.83
N MET A 361 12.12 1.02 9.52
CA MET A 361 12.45 0.02 8.48
C MET A 361 13.83 -0.61 8.72
N ARG A 362 14.84 0.21 8.96
CA ARG A 362 16.22 -0.26 9.09
C ARG A 362 16.51 -0.96 10.40
N MET A 363 15.68 -0.81 11.41
CA MET A 363 15.81 -1.51 12.69
C MET A 363 14.81 -2.66 12.82
N THR A 364 14.00 -2.93 11.78
CA THR A 364 13.09 -4.09 11.74
C THR A 364 13.85 -5.37 12.07
N GLY A 365 13.29 -6.18 12.98
CA GLY A 365 13.85 -7.45 13.43
C GLY A 365 14.99 -7.35 14.45
N THR A 366 15.45 -6.14 14.81
CA THR A 366 16.35 -5.98 15.96
C THR A 366 15.56 -6.19 17.25
N LYS A 367 16.06 -7.06 18.14
CA LYS A 367 15.50 -7.16 19.49
C LYS A 367 15.96 -5.93 20.27
N GLU A 368 15.04 -5.24 20.94
CA GLU A 368 15.43 -4.31 22.01
C GLU A 368 16.30 -5.09 23.00
N GLU A 369 17.41 -4.49 23.47
CA GLU A 369 18.29 -5.07 24.49
C GLU A 369 17.51 -5.41 25.77
N ARG A 370 16.82 -6.54 25.80
CA ARG A 370 16.24 -7.11 27.01
C ARG A 370 17.09 -8.31 27.40
N ASP A 371 17.93 -8.05 28.40
CA ASP A 371 18.66 -8.99 29.24
C ASP A 371 19.62 -9.95 28.52
N TRP A 372 20.80 -9.43 28.15
CA TRP A 372 22.02 -10.22 27.96
C TRP A 372 22.59 -10.72 29.31
N LYS A 373 21.76 -11.34 30.15
CA LYS A 373 22.19 -11.84 31.48
C LYS A 373 22.77 -13.25 31.48
N GLU A 374 22.82 -13.92 30.34
CA GLU A 374 23.46 -15.24 30.23
C GLU A 374 24.77 -15.14 29.43
N PRO A 375 25.88 -15.72 29.92
CA PRO A 375 27.14 -15.74 29.20
C PRO A 375 26.98 -16.65 27.97
N LEU A 376 26.66 -16.04 26.83
CA LEU A 376 26.57 -16.76 25.56
C LEU A 376 27.98 -17.11 25.08
N TYR A 377 28.14 -18.36 24.65
CA TYR A 377 29.32 -18.79 23.90
C TYR A 377 29.45 -17.91 22.64
N GLU A 378 30.68 -17.47 22.33
CA GLU A 378 31.00 -16.47 21.29
C GLU A 378 30.32 -16.80 19.94
N GLU A 379 30.26 -18.08 19.56
CA GLU A 379 29.60 -18.58 18.35
C GLU A 379 28.08 -18.30 18.30
N GLN A 380 27.39 -18.37 19.44
CA GLN A 380 25.96 -18.11 19.54
C GLN A 380 25.66 -16.61 19.50
N ALA A 381 26.57 -15.77 19.97
CA ALA A 381 26.47 -14.31 19.84
C ALA A 381 26.59 -13.87 18.36
N TYR A 382 27.51 -14.48 17.60
CA TYR A 382 27.65 -14.25 16.15
C TYR A 382 26.39 -14.66 15.36
N LEU A 383 25.81 -15.82 15.65
CA LEU A 383 24.57 -16.27 15.00
C LEU A 383 23.36 -15.40 15.39
N ASN A 384 23.26 -15.00 16.66
CA ASN A 384 22.18 -14.13 17.14
C ASN A 384 22.28 -12.70 16.55
N ALA A 385 23.49 -12.21 16.27
CA ALA A 385 23.71 -10.91 15.63
C ALA A 385 23.23 -10.86 14.16
N GLN A 386 23.11 -12.01 13.49
CA GLN A 386 22.57 -12.11 12.12
C GLN A 386 21.04 -12.18 12.07
N ASN A 387 20.39 -12.41 13.22
CA ASN A 387 18.97 -12.68 13.29
C ASN A 387 18.14 -11.40 13.07
N GLY A 388 17.02 -11.53 12.35
CA GLY A 388 16.11 -10.40 12.07
C GLY A 388 16.52 -9.48 10.91
N SER A 389 17.45 -9.89 10.05
CA SER A 389 17.93 -9.07 8.93
C SER A 389 17.23 -9.32 7.59
N ALA A 390 16.45 -10.40 7.46
CA ALA A 390 15.76 -10.79 6.22
C ALA A 390 14.85 -9.69 5.65
N LEU A 391 14.01 -9.06 6.48
CA LEU A 391 13.11 -7.98 6.04
C LEU A 391 13.89 -6.74 5.57
N LEU A 392 15.06 -6.44 6.17
CA LEU A 392 15.93 -5.37 5.71
C LEU A 392 16.60 -5.73 4.38
N ASP A 393 17.05 -6.96 4.20
CA ASP A 393 17.66 -7.37 2.94
C ASP A 393 16.63 -7.37 1.82
N LYS A 394 15.41 -7.84 2.08
CA LYS A 394 14.28 -7.74 1.15
C LYS A 394 14.01 -6.29 0.74
N PHE A 395 13.97 -5.36 1.70
CA PHE A 395 13.84 -3.93 1.43
C PHE A 395 14.98 -3.40 0.57
N THR A 396 16.22 -3.71 0.96
CA THR A 396 17.43 -3.18 0.33
C THR A 396 17.60 -3.73 -1.08
N HIS A 397 17.28 -5.00 -1.30
CA HIS A 397 17.25 -5.63 -2.62
C HIS A 397 16.22 -4.94 -3.52
N CYS A 398 14.97 -4.81 -3.06
CA CYS A 398 13.92 -4.15 -3.85
C CYS A 398 14.31 -2.70 -4.19
N LEU A 399 14.87 -1.96 -3.23
CA LEU A 399 15.33 -0.58 -3.43
C LEU A 399 16.45 -0.50 -4.48
N LEU A 400 17.43 -1.41 -4.44
CA LEU A 400 18.59 -1.39 -5.33
C LEU A 400 18.29 -1.97 -6.72
N VAL A 401 17.34 -2.90 -6.84
CA VAL A 401 17.06 -3.61 -8.09
C VAL A 401 15.86 -3.02 -8.80
N LYS A 402 14.72 -2.90 -8.11
CA LYS A 402 13.42 -2.55 -8.71
C LYS A 402 13.14 -1.06 -8.75
N CYS A 403 13.72 -0.28 -7.84
CA CYS A 403 13.48 1.17 -7.77
C CYS A 403 14.51 1.99 -8.56
N GLY A 404 14.18 3.27 -8.78
CA GLY A 404 15.07 4.24 -9.40
C GLY A 404 16.18 4.73 -8.45
N THR A 405 17.25 5.27 -9.03
CA THR A 405 18.41 5.77 -8.27
C THR A 405 18.04 6.94 -7.35
N GLU A 406 17.02 7.72 -7.71
CA GLU A 406 16.48 8.82 -6.90
C GLU A 406 15.95 8.37 -5.53
N MET A 407 15.46 7.13 -5.44
CA MET A 407 14.99 6.56 -4.17
C MET A 407 16.18 6.22 -3.28
N VAL A 408 17.23 5.63 -3.85
CA VAL A 408 18.50 5.36 -3.14
C VAL A 408 19.08 6.66 -2.61
N ASP A 409 19.11 7.71 -3.44
CA ASP A 409 19.59 9.03 -3.07
C ASP A 409 18.79 9.64 -1.91
N SER A 410 17.46 9.49 -1.92
CA SER A 410 16.60 9.97 -0.85
C SER A 410 16.94 9.32 0.49
N VAL A 411 17.19 8.01 0.50
CA VAL A 411 17.56 7.31 1.74
C VAL A 411 18.94 7.74 2.24
N VAL A 412 19.91 7.83 1.33
CA VAL A 412 21.27 8.29 1.63
C VAL A 412 21.26 9.72 2.17
N ALA A 413 20.47 10.61 1.57
CA ALA A 413 20.32 11.99 2.00
C ALA A 413 19.74 12.07 3.42
N THR A 414 18.73 11.27 3.73
CA THR A 414 18.16 11.18 5.09
C THR A 414 19.19 10.72 6.11
N LEU A 415 19.96 9.66 5.83
CA LEU A 415 21.02 9.21 6.75
C LEU A 415 22.09 10.26 6.94
N SER A 416 22.55 10.86 5.85
CA SER A 416 23.64 11.85 5.87
C SER A 416 23.24 13.07 6.70
N ARG A 417 21.98 13.50 6.59
CA ARG A 417 21.41 14.57 7.41
C ARG A 417 21.40 14.19 8.90
N GLU A 418 20.93 12.99 9.24
CA GLU A 418 20.79 12.59 10.65
C GLU A 418 22.14 12.22 11.31
N LEU A 419 23.13 11.77 10.53
CA LEU A 419 24.52 11.59 10.98
C LEU A 419 25.21 12.91 11.35
N GLN A 420 24.66 14.04 10.92
CA GLN A 420 25.18 15.38 11.21
C GLN A 420 24.23 16.16 12.14
N ASN A 421 23.15 15.53 12.60
CA ASN A 421 22.11 16.20 13.37
C ASN A 421 22.51 16.32 14.85
N THR A 422 23.08 17.46 15.21
CA THR A 422 23.44 17.83 16.59
C THR A 422 22.27 18.43 17.38
N SER A 423 21.11 18.66 16.74
CA SER A 423 19.94 19.30 17.36
C SER A 423 19.20 18.39 18.34
N VAL A 424 19.34 17.07 18.19
CA VAL A 424 18.69 16.06 19.04
C VAL A 424 19.78 15.26 19.77
N PRO A 425 19.82 15.28 21.13
CA PRO A 425 20.79 14.51 21.89
C PRO A 425 20.75 13.01 21.53
N GLY A 426 21.92 12.41 21.29
CA GLY A 426 22.06 10.98 20.94
C GLY A 426 21.68 10.63 19.49
N ARG A 427 21.24 11.59 18.66
CA ARG A 427 20.81 11.32 17.27
C ARG A 427 21.95 10.85 16.38
N ILE A 428 23.17 11.37 16.55
CA ILE A 428 24.32 10.95 15.74
C ILE A 428 24.68 9.48 15.99
N ASP A 429 24.66 9.04 17.24
CA ASP A 429 24.96 7.64 17.61
C ASP A 429 23.89 6.70 17.09
N GLU A 430 22.63 7.08 17.25
CA GLU A 430 21.47 6.37 16.68
C GLU A 430 21.57 6.27 15.16
N ALA A 431 21.87 7.38 14.48
CA ALA A 431 22.04 7.43 13.04
C ALA A 431 23.22 6.58 12.55
N THR A 432 24.30 6.53 13.33
CA THR A 432 25.46 5.68 13.06
C THR A 432 25.07 4.21 13.10
N LEU A 433 24.35 3.77 14.13
CA LEU A 433 23.86 2.38 14.23
C LEU A 433 22.96 2.00 13.05
N VAL A 434 22.01 2.87 12.71
CA VAL A 434 21.07 2.66 11.60
C VAL A 434 21.77 2.63 10.24
N ALA A 435 22.76 3.51 10.03
CA ALA A 435 23.54 3.55 8.80
C ALA A 435 24.42 2.31 8.65
N ARG A 436 25.09 1.89 9.72
CA ARG A 436 25.90 0.65 9.78
C ARG A 436 25.09 -0.58 9.39
N ARG A 437 23.90 -0.75 9.97
CA ARG A 437 23.02 -1.90 9.66
C ARG A 437 22.61 -1.94 8.18
N PHE A 438 22.28 -0.81 7.60
CA PHE A 438 21.95 -0.73 6.18
C PHE A 438 23.13 -0.99 5.27
N VAL A 439 24.29 -0.41 5.56
CA VAL A 439 25.51 -0.63 4.77
C VAL A 439 25.88 -2.12 4.76
N ARG A 440 25.72 -2.82 5.88
CA ARG A 440 25.90 -4.29 5.96
C ARG A 440 24.92 -5.05 5.07
N SER A 441 23.65 -4.63 5.00
CA SER A 441 22.67 -5.21 4.07
C SER A 441 23.06 -4.95 2.60
N VAL A 442 23.47 -3.73 2.27
CA VAL A 442 23.98 -3.37 0.93
C VAL A 442 25.23 -4.18 0.57
N ALA A 443 26.15 -4.40 1.52
CA ALA A 443 27.33 -5.23 1.33
C ALA A 443 26.97 -6.69 1.00
N ARG A 444 26.00 -7.29 1.71
CA ARG A 444 25.53 -8.65 1.39
C ARG A 444 24.96 -8.75 -0.02
N ILE A 445 24.10 -7.80 -0.40
CA ILE A 445 23.52 -7.75 -1.76
C ILE A 445 24.61 -7.51 -2.82
N PHE A 446 25.57 -6.63 -2.54
CA PHE A 446 26.69 -6.35 -3.44
C PHE A 446 27.55 -7.59 -3.70
N VAL A 447 27.84 -8.39 -2.66
CA VAL A 447 28.59 -9.64 -2.80
C VAL A 447 27.84 -10.64 -3.67
N ILE A 448 26.54 -10.81 -3.45
CA ILE A 448 25.70 -11.73 -4.24
C ILE A 448 25.75 -11.36 -5.74
N PHE A 449 25.50 -10.10 -6.09
CA PHE A 449 25.58 -9.66 -7.49
C PHE A 449 27.00 -9.68 -8.07
N SER A 450 28.03 -9.51 -7.24
CA SER A 450 29.44 -9.59 -7.69
C SER A 450 29.84 -11.03 -8.01
N VAL A 451 29.33 -12.01 -7.26
CA VAL A 451 29.56 -13.45 -7.52
C VAL A 451 28.81 -13.90 -8.77
N GLU A 452 27.57 -13.42 -8.99
CA GLU A 452 26.81 -13.68 -10.23
C GLU A 452 27.52 -13.17 -11.50
N MET A 453 28.35 -12.13 -11.37
CA MET A 453 29.17 -11.58 -12.46
C MET A 453 30.52 -12.29 -12.66
N ALA A 454 30.89 -13.26 -11.82
CA ALA A 454 32.12 -14.02 -12.03
C ALA A 454 32.03 -14.72 -13.39
N PRO A 455 32.98 -14.50 -14.31
CA PRO A 455 32.85 -14.98 -15.68
C PRO A 455 32.87 -16.52 -15.68
N ASN A 456 31.70 -17.13 -15.83
CA ASN A 456 31.63 -18.46 -16.42
C ASN A 456 32.20 -18.31 -17.83
N ALA A 457 33.35 -18.94 -18.07
CA ALA A 457 34.20 -18.76 -19.25
C ALA A 457 33.49 -18.97 -20.61
N ASN A 458 32.23 -19.39 -20.64
CA ASN A 458 31.53 -19.84 -21.85
C ASN A 458 30.25 -19.09 -22.25
N LYS A 459 29.78 -18.02 -21.58
CA LYS A 459 28.62 -17.25 -22.09
C LYS A 459 28.70 -15.76 -21.77
N ARG A 460 29.08 -14.94 -22.75
CA ARG A 460 28.83 -13.49 -22.75
C ARG A 460 27.33 -13.24 -22.90
N ARG A 461 26.57 -13.17 -21.79
CA ARG A 461 25.22 -12.58 -21.78
C ARG A 461 25.33 -11.06 -21.48
N GLY A 462 24.46 -10.27 -22.10
CA GLY A 462 24.54 -8.80 -22.17
C GLY A 462 24.73 -8.10 -20.82
N ALA A 463 25.78 -7.28 -20.73
CA ALA A 463 26.25 -6.61 -19.52
C ALA A 463 25.35 -5.49 -18.96
N GLY A 464 24.16 -5.26 -19.54
CA GLY A 464 23.33 -4.07 -19.26
C GLY A 464 22.47 -4.15 -17.99
N GLY A 465 21.96 -5.33 -17.62
CA GLY A 465 20.97 -5.48 -16.54
C GLY A 465 21.54 -5.51 -15.12
N VAL A 466 22.64 -6.25 -14.91
CA VAL A 466 23.24 -6.49 -13.58
C VAL A 466 24.16 -5.34 -13.12
N ALA A 467 24.63 -4.52 -14.06
CA ALA A 467 25.51 -3.39 -13.75
C ALA A 467 24.80 -2.29 -12.93
N ALA A 468 23.51 -2.07 -13.14
CA ALA A 468 22.78 -0.98 -12.49
C ALA A 468 22.65 -1.17 -10.95
N PRO A 469 22.23 -2.34 -10.42
CA PRO A 469 22.24 -2.59 -8.97
C PRO A 469 23.62 -2.41 -8.32
N LEU A 470 24.70 -2.88 -8.96
CA LEU A 470 26.06 -2.72 -8.45
C LEU A 470 26.50 -1.25 -8.42
N MET A 471 26.15 -0.47 -9.45
CA MET A 471 26.44 0.97 -9.45
C MET A 471 25.67 1.71 -8.35
N ARG A 472 24.45 1.28 -8.03
CA ARG A 472 23.68 1.82 -6.89
C ARG A 472 24.31 1.42 -5.54
N CYS A 473 24.81 0.19 -5.39
CA CYS A 473 25.56 -0.22 -4.20
C CYS A 473 26.81 0.65 -4.01
N LYS A 474 27.62 0.83 -5.07
CA LYS A 474 28.81 1.68 -5.05
C LYS A 474 28.46 3.12 -4.66
N ARG A 475 27.34 3.64 -5.14
CA ARG A 475 26.84 4.98 -4.78
C ARG A 475 26.53 5.10 -3.28
N VAL A 476 25.93 4.07 -2.68
CA VAL A 476 25.71 4.04 -1.22
C VAL A 476 27.06 4.04 -0.47
N PHE A 477 28.00 3.18 -0.88
CA PHE A 477 29.32 3.13 -0.23
C PHE A 477 30.08 4.46 -0.34
N GLN A 478 30.05 5.10 -1.51
CA GLN A 478 30.68 6.40 -1.73
C GLN A 478 30.07 7.50 -0.87
N SER A 479 28.74 7.49 -0.71
CA SER A 479 28.03 8.51 0.06
C SER A 479 28.19 8.35 1.58
N LEU A 480 28.41 7.11 2.04
CA LEU A 480 28.61 6.77 3.46
C LEU A 480 30.03 6.24 3.71
N LEU A 481 31.04 6.83 3.06
CA LEU A 481 32.39 6.27 2.93
C LEU A 481 33.01 5.78 4.24
N LYS A 482 32.99 6.61 5.29
CA LYS A 482 33.57 6.26 6.60
C LYS A 482 32.95 4.98 7.17
N ILE A 483 31.61 4.93 7.18
CA ILE A 483 30.86 3.77 7.68
C ILE A 483 31.05 2.57 6.75
N ALA A 484 31.07 2.79 5.44
CA ALA A 484 31.28 1.74 4.45
C ALA A 484 32.63 1.04 4.60
N VAL A 485 33.71 1.78 4.84
CA VAL A 485 35.03 1.19 5.05
C VAL A 485 35.03 0.29 6.30
N GLU A 486 34.50 0.79 7.43
CA GLU A 486 34.41 0.02 8.67
C GLU A 486 33.58 -1.27 8.48
N GLU A 487 32.39 -1.13 7.90
CA GLU A 487 31.44 -2.23 7.71
C GLU A 487 31.89 -3.28 6.68
N LEU A 488 32.58 -2.87 5.62
CA LEU A 488 33.13 -3.81 4.64
C LEU A 488 34.27 -4.65 5.24
N VAL A 489 35.12 -4.04 6.07
CA VAL A 489 36.20 -4.75 6.78
C VAL A 489 35.60 -5.74 7.78
N GLU A 490 34.62 -5.33 8.57
CA GLU A 490 33.93 -6.22 9.51
C GLU A 490 33.18 -7.36 8.82
N THR A 491 32.54 -7.07 7.68
CA THR A 491 31.86 -8.09 6.87
C THR A 491 32.86 -9.11 6.33
N ALA A 492 34.02 -8.64 5.83
CA ALA A 492 35.07 -9.52 5.34
C ALA A 492 35.64 -10.40 6.46
N ASP A 493 35.90 -9.84 7.64
CA ASP A 493 36.37 -10.61 8.79
C ASP A 493 35.31 -11.63 9.24
N SER A 494 34.03 -11.24 9.33
CA SER A 494 32.91 -12.12 9.69
C SER A 494 32.73 -13.29 8.72
N LEU A 495 32.98 -13.08 7.42
CA LEU A 495 32.90 -14.13 6.39
C LEU A 495 34.08 -15.13 6.50
N ILE A 496 35.27 -14.64 6.86
CA ILE A 496 36.49 -15.45 6.92
C ILE A 496 36.66 -16.11 8.30
N ALA A 497 36.10 -15.52 9.37
CA ALA A 497 36.25 -16.00 10.74
C ALA A 497 35.85 -17.47 10.92
N PRO A 498 34.71 -17.98 10.40
CA PRO A 498 34.37 -19.40 10.50
C PRO A 498 35.41 -20.33 9.86
N VAL A 499 36.07 -19.88 8.78
CA VAL A 499 37.16 -20.61 8.11
C VAL A 499 38.42 -20.58 8.97
N ARG A 500 38.82 -19.39 9.45
CA ARG A 500 39.99 -19.21 10.32
C ARG A 500 39.88 -19.97 11.64
N LEU A 501 38.68 -20.05 12.20
CA LEU A 501 38.38 -20.74 13.45
C LEU A 501 38.13 -22.25 13.26
N GLY A 502 38.18 -22.75 12.01
CA GLY A 502 37.97 -24.17 11.71
C GLY A 502 36.54 -24.66 11.96
N VAL A 503 35.57 -23.74 12.05
CA VAL A 503 34.14 -24.03 12.29
C VAL A 503 33.44 -24.44 10.99
N SER A 504 33.89 -23.91 9.85
CA SER A 504 33.34 -24.26 8.54
C SER A 504 33.58 -25.74 8.22
N ARG A 505 32.51 -26.51 8.06
CA ARG A 505 32.58 -27.90 7.61
C ARG A 505 32.50 -27.95 6.08
N PRO A 506 33.27 -28.82 5.41
CA PRO A 506 33.07 -29.08 3.99
C PRO A 506 31.63 -29.54 3.75
N THR A 507 30.85 -28.74 3.04
CA THR A 507 29.55 -29.14 2.52
C THR A 507 29.74 -29.85 1.18
N PRO A 508 28.86 -30.81 0.83
CA PRO A 508 28.81 -31.33 -0.53
C PRO A 508 28.73 -30.18 -1.53
N PRO A 509 29.39 -30.28 -2.70
CA PRO A 509 29.26 -29.26 -3.73
C PRO A 509 27.79 -29.10 -4.07
N PHE A 510 27.27 -27.90 -3.87
CA PHE A 510 25.94 -27.49 -4.32
C PHE A 510 26.13 -26.62 -5.56
N THR A 511 25.26 -26.79 -6.54
CA THR A 511 25.20 -25.87 -7.66
C THR A 511 24.67 -24.53 -7.14
N LEU A 512 25.51 -23.49 -7.17
CA LEU A 512 25.00 -22.13 -7.20
C LEU A 512 24.21 -22.05 -8.50
N SER A 513 22.88 -22.23 -8.43
CA SER A 513 21.99 -22.05 -9.56
C SER A 513 22.38 -20.75 -10.26
N THR A 514 22.46 -20.75 -11.58
CA THR A 514 22.60 -19.52 -12.38
C THR A 514 21.32 -18.70 -12.21
N LEU A 515 21.19 -18.06 -11.05
CA LEU A 515 20.07 -17.19 -10.72
C LEU A 515 20.21 -15.97 -11.63
N THR A 516 19.18 -15.75 -12.45
CA THR A 516 18.98 -14.45 -13.10
C THR A 516 18.71 -13.39 -12.02
N ILE A 517 18.72 -12.10 -12.37
CA ILE A 517 18.36 -11.02 -11.44
C ILE A 517 17.03 -11.32 -10.73
N GLU A 518 16.10 -12.00 -11.41
CA GLU A 518 14.81 -12.47 -10.87
C GLU A 518 14.96 -13.60 -9.83
N GLY A 519 15.85 -14.58 -10.06
CA GLY A 519 16.13 -15.66 -9.09
C GLY A 519 16.80 -15.19 -7.80
N SER A 520 17.42 -14.00 -7.79
CA SER A 520 17.98 -13.43 -6.56
C SER A 520 16.91 -13.08 -5.51
N GLU A 521 15.63 -12.96 -5.90
CA GLU A 521 14.51 -12.66 -5.00
C GLU A 521 14.19 -13.81 -4.03
N GLU A 522 14.35 -15.06 -4.47
CA GLU A 522 14.14 -16.26 -3.64
C GLU A 522 15.12 -16.30 -2.46
N LEU A 523 16.38 -15.90 -2.70
CA LEU A 523 17.44 -15.89 -1.68
C LEU A 523 17.14 -14.96 -0.51
N PHE A 524 16.41 -13.86 -0.77
CA PHE A 524 16.04 -12.86 0.24
C PHE A 524 14.59 -13.02 0.75
N SER A 525 13.85 -14.00 0.23
CA SER A 525 12.47 -14.28 0.61
C SER A 525 12.33 -15.44 1.60
N VAL A 526 13.44 -15.99 2.09
CA VAL A 526 13.47 -17.10 3.06
C VAL A 526 12.96 -16.65 4.43
N GLU A 527 11.90 -17.30 4.91
CA GLU A 527 11.39 -17.11 6.27
C GLU A 527 12.41 -17.63 7.31
N PRO A 528 12.65 -16.93 8.45
CA PRO A 528 13.63 -17.38 9.42
C PRO A 528 13.32 -18.81 9.87
N LEU A 529 14.31 -19.69 9.83
CA LEU A 529 14.21 -21.03 10.40
C LEU A 529 13.65 -20.90 11.82
N ALA A 530 12.55 -21.59 12.11
CA ALA A 530 11.92 -21.57 13.42
C ALA A 530 12.98 -21.87 14.50
N PRO A 531 13.00 -21.14 15.63
CA PRO A 531 13.95 -21.43 16.69
C PRO A 531 13.82 -22.89 17.12
N PRO A 532 14.92 -23.60 17.40
CA PRO A 532 14.83 -24.94 17.95
C PRO A 532 14.04 -24.84 19.26
N THR A 533 12.89 -25.52 19.29
CA THR A 533 12.07 -25.63 20.50
C THR A 533 12.96 -26.10 21.64
N ALA A 534 13.04 -25.32 22.71
CA ALA A 534 13.67 -25.72 23.95
C ALA A 534 12.89 -26.92 24.52
N GLY A 535 13.31 -28.13 24.15
CA GLY A 535 12.71 -29.38 24.55
C GLY A 535 13.81 -30.38 24.85
N THR A 536 14.22 -30.41 26.13
CA THR A 536 14.86 -31.54 26.83
C THR A 536 16.00 -32.26 26.11
N SER A 537 17.22 -31.94 26.53
CA SER A 537 18.36 -32.84 26.48
C SER A 537 17.99 -34.21 27.06
N ASN A 538 18.09 -35.27 26.25
CA ASN A 538 18.66 -36.52 26.71
C ASN A 538 19.33 -37.26 25.55
N VAL A 539 20.65 -37.26 25.61
CA VAL A 539 21.54 -38.10 24.81
C VAL A 539 21.31 -39.55 25.21
N SER A 540 21.01 -40.42 24.24
CA SER A 540 21.51 -41.79 24.26
C SER A 540 21.68 -42.35 22.86
N ARG A 541 22.93 -42.66 22.55
CA ARG A 541 23.39 -43.45 21.41
C ARG A 541 22.83 -44.88 21.52
N ARG A 542 22.17 -45.40 20.47
CA ARG A 542 22.42 -46.77 19.94
C ARG A 542 21.62 -47.08 18.67
N GLY A 543 22.32 -47.56 17.64
CA GLY A 543 22.02 -48.84 16.98
C GLY A 543 20.89 -48.90 15.94
N GLN A 544 21.31 -48.85 14.67
CA GLN A 544 20.80 -49.58 13.49
C GLN A 544 19.86 -50.79 13.77
N LYS A 545 18.64 -50.81 13.19
CA LYS A 545 18.03 -51.94 12.43
C LYS A 545 16.55 -51.72 11.99
N THR A 546 16.34 -51.84 10.67
CA THR A 546 15.28 -52.56 9.91
C THR A 546 13.76 -52.50 10.25
N SER A 547 13.00 -51.99 9.26
CA SER A 547 11.74 -52.46 8.63
C SER A 547 10.43 -52.72 9.41
N ARG A 548 9.34 -52.18 8.82
CA ARG A 548 8.00 -52.76 8.47
C ARG A 548 6.77 -51.97 8.97
N ASN A 549 5.81 -51.89 8.04
CA ASN A 549 4.43 -51.41 8.08
C ASN A 549 3.65 -51.77 9.36
N ASP A 550 2.69 -50.92 9.74
CA ASP A 550 1.27 -51.32 9.76
C ASP A 550 0.31 -50.12 9.77
N GLU A 551 -0.87 -50.35 9.21
CA GLU A 551 -1.98 -49.40 9.04
C GLU A 551 -2.87 -49.26 10.30
N ASN A 552 -3.58 -48.13 10.36
CA ASN A 552 -5.04 -48.01 10.57
C ASN A 552 -5.61 -47.33 11.85
N GLN A 553 -6.62 -46.48 11.57
CA GLN A 553 -7.79 -46.05 12.37
C GLN A 553 -7.68 -45.00 13.51
N GLY A 554 -7.99 -43.74 13.16
CA GLY A 554 -9.28 -43.06 13.46
C GLY A 554 -9.66 -42.71 14.90
N SER A 555 -9.77 -41.41 15.22
CA SER A 555 -10.95 -40.80 15.89
C SER A 555 -10.82 -39.28 16.05
N SER A 556 -11.91 -38.61 15.74
CA SER A 556 -12.13 -37.16 15.63
C SER A 556 -12.51 -36.50 16.96
N SER A 557 -11.93 -35.34 17.27
CA SER A 557 -12.56 -34.33 18.14
C SER A 557 -12.23 -32.92 17.65
N SER A 558 -13.28 -32.15 17.36
CA SER A 558 -13.25 -30.83 16.74
C SER A 558 -13.14 -29.71 17.79
N SER A 559 -12.05 -28.94 17.72
CA SER A 559 -11.93 -27.63 18.39
C SER A 559 -11.56 -26.57 17.35
N SER A 560 -12.47 -25.64 17.09
CA SER A 560 -12.31 -24.51 16.18
C SER A 560 -11.31 -23.48 16.71
N ARG A 561 -10.15 -23.39 16.05
CA ARG A 561 -9.22 -22.24 16.13
C ARG A 561 -9.26 -21.47 14.80
N PRO A 562 -9.16 -20.12 14.81
CA PRO A 562 -9.06 -19.35 13.58
C PRO A 562 -7.72 -19.68 12.90
N ARG A 563 -7.76 -19.97 11.59
CA ARG A 563 -6.57 -20.27 10.77
C ARG A 563 -5.87 -18.97 10.36
N PRO A 564 -4.53 -18.90 10.38
CA PRO A 564 -3.79 -17.78 9.83
C PRO A 564 -3.88 -17.76 8.30
N LEU A 565 -3.75 -16.56 7.72
CA LEU A 565 -3.68 -16.29 6.28
C LEU A 565 -2.54 -17.10 5.65
N VAL A 566 -2.82 -17.74 4.50
CA VAL A 566 -1.94 -18.72 3.86
C VAL A 566 -0.75 -18.03 3.16
N SER A 567 0.44 -18.59 3.40
CA SER A 567 1.74 -18.24 2.84
C SER A 567 1.83 -18.44 1.31
N LEU A 568 2.63 -17.60 0.66
CA LEU A 568 2.85 -17.53 -0.79
C LEU A 568 3.95 -18.49 -1.29
N MET A 569 4.43 -19.46 -0.47
CA MET A 569 5.75 -20.09 -0.70
C MET A 569 5.78 -21.55 -1.17
N ASP A 570 4.64 -22.20 -1.42
CA ASP A 570 4.70 -23.59 -1.91
C ASP A 570 4.55 -23.62 -3.45
N ILE A 571 5.61 -24.08 -4.13
CA ILE A 571 5.68 -24.60 -5.53
C ILE A 571 6.12 -23.57 -6.60
N GLU A 572 7.43 -23.47 -6.83
CA GLU A 572 8.03 -22.84 -8.03
C GLU A 572 9.12 -23.70 -8.72
N GLU A 573 9.36 -24.95 -8.31
CA GLU A 573 10.38 -25.82 -8.95
C GLU A 573 10.00 -26.27 -10.38
N GLU A 574 8.71 -26.30 -10.76
CA GLU A 574 8.26 -26.88 -12.04
C GLU A 574 8.11 -25.86 -13.18
N MET A 575 8.13 -24.55 -12.90
CA MET A 575 7.83 -23.51 -13.89
C MET A 575 9.06 -23.03 -14.68
N VAL A 576 10.26 -23.26 -14.14
CA VAL A 576 11.53 -22.77 -14.71
C VAL A 576 11.92 -23.52 -15.99
N GLU A 577 11.55 -24.79 -16.15
CA GLU A 577 11.86 -25.55 -17.38
C GLU A 577 11.02 -25.12 -18.59
N SER A 578 9.79 -24.62 -18.39
CA SER A 578 8.91 -24.21 -19.49
C SER A 578 9.24 -22.83 -20.07
N LEU A 579 9.76 -21.90 -19.26
CA LEU A 579 10.19 -20.58 -19.77
C LEU A 579 11.47 -20.63 -20.60
N VAL A 580 12.35 -21.60 -20.35
CA VAL A 580 13.61 -21.76 -21.10
C VAL A 580 13.36 -22.32 -22.51
N ALA A 581 12.29 -23.11 -22.70
CA ALA A 581 11.94 -23.68 -24.00
C ALA A 581 11.35 -22.65 -24.98
N LEU A 582 10.55 -21.69 -24.51
CA LEU A 582 9.86 -20.72 -25.39
C LEU A 582 10.74 -19.55 -25.86
N ALA A 583 11.90 -19.33 -25.24
CA ALA A 583 12.81 -18.25 -25.61
C ALA A 583 13.79 -18.63 -26.75
N ASN A 584 13.81 -19.88 -27.19
CA ASN A 584 14.81 -20.38 -28.15
C ASN A 584 14.28 -20.58 -29.58
N ASP A 585 12.97 -20.42 -29.82
CA ASP A 585 12.33 -20.63 -31.14
C ASP A 585 11.99 -19.33 -31.89
N GLY A 586 12.57 -18.19 -31.47
CA GLY A 586 12.17 -16.86 -31.95
C GLY A 586 13.16 -16.12 -32.85
N ASP A 587 14.25 -16.73 -33.33
CA ASP A 587 15.22 -16.02 -34.18
C ASP A 587 15.69 -16.89 -35.35
N GLY A 588 15.10 -16.66 -36.52
CA GLY A 588 15.49 -17.36 -37.74
C GLY A 588 14.49 -17.20 -38.88
N SER A 589 14.41 -16.00 -39.47
CA SER A 589 14.17 -15.80 -40.92
C SER A 589 13.84 -14.34 -41.20
N GLU A 590 14.82 -13.55 -41.64
CA GLU A 590 14.61 -12.43 -42.56
C GLU A 590 15.96 -11.96 -43.14
N GLY A 591 16.11 -12.09 -44.47
CA GLY A 591 17.30 -11.73 -45.26
C GLY A 591 17.61 -12.85 -46.27
N GLU A 592 17.69 -12.67 -47.58
CA GLU A 592 17.74 -11.51 -48.47
C GLU A 592 17.19 -11.96 -49.83
N GLY A 593 16.62 -11.04 -50.62
CA GLY A 593 16.11 -11.37 -51.95
C GLY A 593 16.17 -10.18 -52.89
N GLU A 594 17.33 -9.96 -53.52
CA GLU A 594 17.43 -9.25 -54.80
C GLU A 594 18.44 -9.96 -55.71
N ARG A 595 18.19 -9.83 -57.02
CA ARG A 595 18.53 -10.77 -58.10
C ARG A 595 19.87 -10.43 -58.75
N GLU A 596 20.51 -11.45 -59.31
CA GLU A 596 21.20 -11.30 -60.60
C GLU A 596 21.01 -12.56 -61.45
N VAL A 597 20.57 -12.35 -62.70
CA VAL A 597 20.27 -13.37 -63.70
C VAL A 597 21.46 -13.44 -64.64
N GLU A 598 22.11 -14.60 -64.74
CA GLU A 598 22.95 -14.95 -65.88
C GLU A 598 22.38 -16.19 -66.60
N ARG A 599 21.93 -15.92 -67.82
CA ARG A 599 22.08 -16.69 -69.07
C ARG A 599 21.94 -18.23 -69.12
N GLU A 600 21.16 -18.60 -70.15
CA GLU A 600 21.35 -19.70 -71.11
C GLU A 600 20.86 -21.12 -70.73
N GLY A 601 19.93 -21.62 -71.56
CA GLY A 601 19.45 -23.00 -71.58
C GLY A 601 17.98 -23.10 -71.92
#